data_AF-A0A538QAE1-F1
#
_entry.id   AF-A0A538QAE1-F1
#
_cell.length_a   1.000
_cell.length_b   1.000
_cell.length_c   1.000
_cell.angle_alpha   90.00
_cell.angle_beta   90.00
_cell.angle_gamma   90.00
#
_symmetry.space_group_name_H-M   'P 1'
#
loop_
_entity.id
_entity.type
_entity.pdbx_description
1 polymer ?
#
loop_
_entity_poly.entity_id
_entity_poly.type
_entity_poly.pdbx_seq_one_letter_code
_entity_poly.pdbx_strand_id
1 'polypeptide(L)'
;MTGALGLACGMDASEVPSAAGPVVGTACATVAAGGGWWNQTFADQGRRFHVELDATPSASPIDAVIGLATRKAGDLAQLGAIARFSPAGTIDVRTGAGYGADVSWPYQAGVPVHLRLDVNVAAHSYSVWVRNSFGGYTALARDYLFGTEQAGAAQLGDVASKVDSATGAV
;
A
#
# COMPACT_ATOMS: atom_id res chain seq x y z
N MET A 1 21.56 3.53 -11.38
CA MET A 1 20.45 2.68 -11.84
C MET A 1 19.17 3.33 -11.35
N THR A 2 18.21 3.61 -12.22
CA THR A 2 16.98 4.36 -11.86
C THR A 2 15.96 3.37 -11.31
N GLY A 3 15.66 3.44 -10.01
CA GLY A 3 14.64 2.60 -9.38
C GLY A 3 13.23 3.12 -9.69
N ALA A 4 12.26 2.23 -9.80
CA ALA A 4 10.86 2.54 -10.03
C ALA A 4 9.96 1.45 -9.41
N LEU A 5 8.70 1.80 -9.22
CA LEU A 5 7.64 0.87 -8.84
C LEU A 5 6.57 0.87 -9.94
N GLY A 6 6.37 -0.29 -10.57
CA GLY A 6 5.26 -0.49 -11.50
C GLY A 6 4.00 -0.88 -10.73
N LEU A 7 2.90 -0.18 -10.95
CA LEU A 7 1.58 -0.51 -10.41
C LEU A 7 0.72 -1.02 -11.57
N ALA A 8 0.15 -2.22 -11.44
CA ALA A 8 -0.70 -2.77 -12.49
C ALA A 8 -2.09 -2.11 -12.49
N CYS A 9 -2.75 -2.19 -13.65
CA CYS A 9 -4.12 -1.73 -13.84
C CYS A 9 -5.07 -2.71 -13.12
N GLY A 10 -5.74 -2.29 -12.05
CA GLY A 10 -6.67 -3.13 -11.30
C GLY A 10 -6.52 -2.92 -9.81
N MET A 11 -6.85 -1.72 -9.34
CA MET A 11 -7.02 -1.46 -7.91
C MET A 11 -8.48 -1.62 -7.56
N ASP A 12 -8.84 -2.64 -6.80
CA ASP A 12 -10.24 -2.88 -6.45
C ASP A 12 -10.47 -2.51 -4.98
N ALA A 13 -11.23 -1.44 -4.75
CA ALA A 13 -11.72 -1.09 -3.41
C ALA A 13 -13.15 -1.59 -3.22
N SER A 14 -13.43 -2.35 -2.15
CA SER A 14 -14.77 -2.88 -1.88
C SER A 14 -15.11 -2.92 -0.39
N GLU A 15 -16.24 -2.30 0.01
CA GLU A 15 -16.73 -2.35 1.40
C GLU A 15 -17.34 -3.71 1.76
N VAL A 16 -17.26 -4.08 3.04
CA VAL A 16 -17.90 -5.28 3.59
C VAL A 16 -18.95 -4.87 4.64
N PRO A 17 -20.25 -5.23 4.49
CA PRO A 17 -20.93 -5.75 3.31
C PRO A 17 -21.48 -4.59 2.45
N SER A 18 -20.93 -4.37 1.25
CA SER A 18 -21.46 -3.32 0.35
C SER A 18 -22.57 -3.84 -0.56
N ALA A 19 -23.54 -2.99 -0.84
CA ALA A 19 -24.47 -3.11 -1.97
C ALA A 19 -23.90 -2.45 -3.25
N ALA A 20 -22.78 -1.71 -3.15
CA ALA A 20 -22.07 -1.14 -4.27
C ALA A 20 -20.95 -2.09 -4.73
N GLY A 21 -20.80 -2.28 -6.05
CA GLY A 21 -19.75 -3.12 -6.63
C GLY A 21 -18.34 -2.57 -6.37
N PRO A 22 -17.29 -3.38 -6.60
CA PRO A 22 -15.91 -2.95 -6.45
C PRO A 22 -15.62 -1.72 -7.32
N VAL A 23 -14.94 -0.72 -6.74
CA VAL A 23 -14.44 0.43 -7.48
C VAL A 23 -13.11 0.03 -8.10
N VAL A 24 -13.15 -0.28 -9.39
CA VAL A 24 -11.97 -0.70 -10.17
C VAL A 24 -11.20 0.51 -10.66
N GLY A 25 -9.96 0.65 -10.20
CA GLY A 25 -9.01 1.61 -10.69
C GLY A 25 -8.32 1.14 -11.98
N THR A 26 -8.49 1.87 -13.08
CA THR A 26 -8.07 1.43 -14.43
C THR A 26 -6.69 1.91 -14.91
N ALA A 27 -5.86 2.54 -14.07
CA ALA A 27 -4.62 3.17 -14.51
C ALA A 27 -3.36 2.39 -14.06
N CYS A 28 -2.64 1.80 -15.01
CA CYS A 28 -1.28 1.32 -14.79
C CYS A 28 -0.35 2.52 -14.65
N ALA A 29 0.58 2.47 -13.70
CA ALA A 29 1.50 3.57 -13.47
C ALA A 29 2.92 3.08 -13.22
N THR A 30 3.89 3.91 -13.56
CA THR A 30 5.29 3.72 -13.15
C THR A 30 5.69 4.91 -12.30
N VAL A 31 6.03 4.65 -11.04
CA VAL A 31 6.47 5.67 -10.09
C VAL A 31 8.00 5.60 -10.05
N ALA A 32 8.67 6.62 -10.58
CA ALA A 32 10.13 6.67 -10.60
C ALA A 32 10.71 7.22 -9.29
N ALA A 33 11.88 6.73 -8.89
CA ALA A 33 12.66 7.29 -7.78
C ALA A 33 12.97 8.77 -8.03
N GLY A 34 12.77 9.61 -7.02
CA GLY A 34 12.90 11.07 -7.16
C GLY A 34 11.80 11.73 -7.99
N GLY A 35 10.84 10.96 -8.54
CA GLY A 35 9.64 11.47 -9.21
C GLY A 35 8.61 12.05 -8.23
N GLY A 36 7.48 12.52 -8.74
CA GLY A 36 6.37 12.97 -7.90
C GLY A 36 5.58 11.82 -7.27
N TRP A 37 4.60 12.17 -6.45
CA TRP A 37 3.60 11.22 -5.95
C TRP A 37 2.65 10.80 -7.06
N TRP A 38 2.44 9.49 -7.18
CA TRP A 38 1.32 8.98 -7.95
C TRP A 38 0.12 8.83 -7.02
N ASN A 39 -1.08 9.18 -7.52
CA ASN A 39 -2.32 9.16 -6.76
C ASN A 39 -3.45 8.64 -7.63
N GLN A 40 -4.33 7.85 -7.03
CA GLN A 40 -5.55 7.37 -7.64
C GLN A 40 -6.71 7.41 -6.65
N THR A 41 -7.67 8.29 -6.95
CA THR A 41 -8.87 8.47 -6.13
C THR A 41 -9.88 7.36 -6.35
N PHE A 42 -10.53 6.93 -5.29
CA PHE A 42 -11.71 6.06 -5.32
C PHE A 42 -12.84 6.69 -4.47
N ALA A 43 -14.00 6.04 -4.41
CA ALA A 43 -15.11 6.54 -3.60
C ALA A 43 -14.73 6.54 -2.11
N ASP A 44 -15.00 7.62 -1.38
CA ASP A 44 -14.71 7.70 0.05
C ASP A 44 -15.31 6.50 0.82
N GLN A 45 -14.47 5.80 1.59
CA GLN A 45 -14.82 4.65 2.41
C GLN A 45 -14.66 5.03 3.88
N GLY A 46 -15.76 4.98 4.65
CA GLY A 46 -15.77 5.28 6.09
C GLY A 46 -15.89 4.04 6.99
N ARG A 47 -15.98 2.85 6.40
CA ARG A 47 -16.28 1.59 7.10
C ARG A 47 -15.19 0.55 6.84
N ARG A 48 -15.51 -0.73 7.00
CA ARG A 48 -14.61 -1.81 6.62
C ARG A 48 -14.63 -1.99 5.11
N PHE A 49 -13.46 -2.04 4.51
CA PHE A 49 -13.28 -2.29 3.09
C PHE A 49 -11.94 -2.97 2.86
N HIS A 50 -11.74 -3.52 1.67
CA HIS A 50 -10.42 -3.98 1.24
C HIS A 50 -10.00 -3.27 -0.03
N VAL A 51 -8.69 -3.14 -0.21
CA VAL A 51 -8.05 -2.70 -1.46
C VAL A 51 -7.11 -3.80 -1.92
N GLU A 52 -7.25 -4.26 -3.15
CA GLU A 52 -6.30 -5.16 -3.80
C GLU A 52 -5.54 -4.43 -4.90
N LEU A 53 -4.24 -4.70 -5.03
CA LEU A 53 -3.38 -4.10 -6.06
C LEU A 53 -2.13 -4.95 -6.32
N ASP A 54 -1.63 -4.89 -7.56
CA ASP A 54 -0.33 -5.47 -7.91
C ASP A 54 0.75 -4.39 -8.00
N ALA A 55 1.90 -4.69 -7.40
CA ALA A 55 3.08 -3.84 -7.41
C ALA A 55 4.34 -4.60 -7.82
N THR A 56 5.12 -4.04 -8.73
CA THR A 56 6.34 -4.64 -9.28
C THR A 56 7.53 -3.71 -8.99
N PRO A 57 8.31 -3.96 -7.93
CA PRO A 57 9.51 -3.18 -7.65
C PRO A 57 10.56 -3.44 -8.72
N SER A 58 11.19 -2.40 -9.26
CA SER A 58 12.22 -2.55 -10.31
C SER A 58 13.61 -2.88 -9.77
N ALA A 59 13.78 -2.85 -8.44
CA ALA A 59 15.03 -3.11 -7.73
C ALA A 59 14.73 -3.80 -6.39
N SER A 60 15.69 -4.56 -5.87
CA SER A 60 15.67 -5.11 -4.51
C SER A 60 17.11 -5.05 -3.96
N PRO A 61 17.39 -4.22 -2.95
CA PRO A 61 16.45 -3.36 -2.24
C PRO A 61 16.04 -2.09 -3.02
N ILE A 62 14.83 -1.60 -2.74
CA ILE A 62 14.30 -0.27 -3.10
C ILE A 62 13.65 0.35 -1.85
N ASP A 63 13.45 1.67 -1.81
CA ASP A 63 12.57 2.31 -0.84
C ASP A 63 11.33 2.86 -1.54
N ALA A 64 10.24 2.11 -1.47
CA ALA A 64 9.00 2.44 -2.16
C ALA A 64 7.78 2.12 -1.30
N VAL A 65 6.86 3.07 -1.22
CA VAL A 65 5.63 2.96 -0.44
C VAL A 65 4.40 2.88 -1.32
N ILE A 66 3.40 2.18 -0.82
CA ILE A 66 2.03 2.22 -1.30
C ILE A 66 1.16 2.42 -0.06
N GLY A 67 0.27 3.40 -0.10
CA GLY A 67 -0.62 3.63 1.03
C GLY A 67 -1.95 4.22 0.65
N LEU A 68 -2.84 4.22 1.64
CA LEU A 68 -4.18 4.78 1.55
C LEU A 68 -4.24 6.11 2.30
N ALA A 69 -4.88 7.10 1.68
CA ALA A 69 -5.03 8.43 2.24
C ALA A 69 -6.49 8.88 2.21
N THR A 70 -6.81 9.89 3.03
CA THR A 70 -8.11 10.55 3.00
C THR A 70 -8.33 11.24 1.65
N ARG A 71 -7.29 11.87 1.10
CA ARG A 71 -7.28 12.62 -0.17
C ARG A 71 -5.94 12.41 -0.84
N LYS A 72 -5.78 12.90 -2.07
CA LYS A 72 -4.51 12.90 -2.80
C LYS A 72 -3.34 13.28 -1.88
N ALA A 73 -2.38 12.37 -1.75
CA ALA A 73 -1.19 12.55 -0.97
C ALA A 73 -0.07 13.21 -1.79
N GLY A 74 0.65 14.12 -1.14
CA GLY A 74 1.93 14.67 -1.52
C GLY A 74 3.01 14.44 -0.45
N ASP A 75 2.68 13.75 0.64
CA ASP A 75 3.57 13.45 1.77
C ASP A 75 3.21 12.13 2.46
N LEU A 76 4.20 11.44 3.03
CA LEU A 76 4.01 10.17 3.78
C LEU A 76 3.09 10.33 4.99
N ALA A 77 3.08 11.50 5.63
CA ALA A 77 2.21 11.80 6.79
C ALA A 77 0.72 11.87 6.41
N GLN A 78 0.39 11.94 5.12
CA GLN A 78 -0.99 11.93 4.64
C GLN A 78 -1.55 10.51 4.44
N LEU A 79 -0.70 9.48 4.58
CA LEU A 79 -1.10 8.08 4.44
C LEU A 79 -1.44 7.46 5.80
N GLY A 80 -2.59 6.81 5.87
CA GLY A 80 -3.06 6.09 7.07
C GLY A 80 -2.61 4.65 7.12
N ALA A 81 -2.78 3.91 6.02
CA ALA A 81 -2.33 2.53 5.88
C ALA A 81 -1.19 2.48 4.86
N ILE A 82 -0.03 1.90 5.20
CA ILE A 82 1.15 1.88 4.34
C ILE A 82 1.78 0.49 4.33
N ALA A 83 1.96 -0.07 3.14
CA ALA A 83 2.89 -1.17 2.88
C ALA A 83 4.12 -0.60 2.14
N ARG A 84 5.31 -1.07 2.51
CA ARG A 84 6.57 -0.58 1.97
C ARG A 84 7.46 -1.72 1.50
N PHE A 85 7.94 -1.61 0.28
CA PHE A 85 9.11 -2.36 -0.19
C PHE A 85 10.33 -1.71 0.43
N SER A 86 10.89 -2.34 1.45
CA SER A 86 11.88 -1.69 2.31
C SER A 86 13.31 -1.86 1.80
N PRO A 87 14.22 -0.96 2.19
CA PRO A 87 15.66 -1.09 2.00
C PRO A 87 16.30 -2.40 2.47
N ALA A 88 15.60 -3.19 3.30
CA ALA A 88 16.08 -4.49 3.79
C ALA A 88 15.79 -5.64 2.80
N GLY A 89 15.13 -5.38 1.66
CA GLY A 89 14.75 -6.39 0.68
C GLY A 89 13.50 -7.20 1.06
N THR A 90 12.75 -6.71 2.06
CA THR A 90 11.50 -7.31 2.54
C THR A 90 10.36 -6.30 2.55
N ILE A 91 9.13 -6.77 2.61
CA ILE A 91 7.95 -5.92 2.76
C ILE A 91 7.70 -5.67 4.25
N ASP A 92 7.59 -4.41 4.65
CA ASP A 92 7.15 -4.00 5.99
C ASP A 92 5.94 -3.06 5.94
N VAL A 93 5.27 -2.89 7.07
CA VAL A 93 3.97 -2.21 7.18
C VAL A 93 4.05 -1.15 8.28
N ARG A 94 3.49 0.04 8.02
CA ARG A 94 3.49 1.11 9.02
C ARG A 94 2.56 0.77 10.19
N THR A 95 3.02 0.99 11.41
CA THR A 95 2.20 0.90 12.63
C THR A 95 2.54 2.08 13.53
N GLY A 96 1.60 3.02 13.64
CA GLY A 96 1.85 4.30 14.30
C GLY A 96 3.03 5.05 13.69
N ALA A 97 4.08 5.27 14.50
CA ALA A 97 5.28 6.02 14.09
C ALA A 97 6.40 5.15 13.48
N GLY A 98 6.23 3.82 13.44
CA GLY A 98 7.25 2.88 12.98
C GLY A 98 6.80 1.97 11.84
N TYR A 99 7.70 1.07 11.44
CA TYR A 99 7.42 0.00 10.48
C TYR A 99 7.73 -1.35 11.11
N GLY A 100 6.94 -2.36 10.75
CA GLY A 100 7.16 -3.74 11.17
C GLY A 100 6.36 -4.73 10.33
N ALA A 101 6.56 -6.02 10.59
CA ALA A 101 5.78 -7.10 9.98
C ALA A 101 5.72 -8.30 10.93
N ASP A 102 4.58 -8.99 10.96
CA ASP A 102 4.41 -10.29 11.63
C ASP A 102 5.19 -11.39 10.87
N VAL A 103 5.26 -11.27 9.54
CA VAL A 103 5.95 -12.21 8.65
C VAL A 103 6.92 -11.45 7.75
N SER A 104 8.20 -11.82 7.80
CA SER A 104 9.20 -11.29 6.88
C SER A 104 9.00 -11.89 5.49
N TRP A 105 8.62 -11.05 4.52
CA TRP A 105 8.38 -11.46 3.15
C TRP A 105 9.39 -10.82 2.20
N PRO A 106 10.31 -11.58 1.61
CA PRO A 106 11.28 -11.05 0.66
C PRO A 106 10.60 -10.69 -0.67
N TYR A 107 11.12 -9.67 -1.34
CA TYR A 107 10.70 -9.32 -2.70
C TYR A 107 11.88 -9.26 -3.67
N GLN A 108 11.59 -9.44 -4.95
CA GLN A 108 12.60 -9.45 -6.02
C GLN A 108 12.28 -8.39 -7.06
N ALA A 109 13.34 -7.84 -7.66
CA ALA A 109 13.22 -6.90 -8.76
C ALA A 109 12.49 -7.56 -9.95
N GLY A 110 11.52 -6.86 -10.54
CA GLY A 110 10.74 -7.33 -11.69
C GLY A 110 9.72 -8.42 -11.39
N VAL A 111 9.58 -8.84 -10.13
CA VAL A 111 8.57 -9.84 -9.72
C VAL A 111 7.34 -9.12 -9.17
N PRO A 112 6.14 -9.31 -9.77
CA PRO A 112 4.92 -8.69 -9.28
C PRO A 112 4.53 -9.27 -7.92
N VAL A 113 4.06 -8.40 -7.03
CA VAL A 113 3.54 -8.73 -5.72
C VAL A 113 2.10 -8.27 -5.65
N HIS A 114 1.18 -9.21 -5.44
CA HIS A 114 -0.23 -8.93 -5.23
C HIS A 114 -0.49 -8.67 -3.74
N LEU A 115 -0.87 -7.45 -3.41
CA LEU A 115 -1.16 -6.99 -2.06
C LEU A 115 -2.66 -6.80 -1.86
N ARG A 116 -3.12 -7.17 -0.67
CA ARG A 116 -4.47 -6.85 -0.19
C ARG A 116 -4.37 -6.15 1.15
N LEU A 117 -5.04 -5.01 1.27
CA LEU A 117 -5.15 -4.24 2.50
C LEU A 117 -6.59 -4.33 2.99
N ASP A 118 -6.82 -5.02 4.11
CA ASP A 118 -8.12 -5.04 4.79
C ASP A 118 -8.16 -3.93 5.83
N VAL A 119 -9.04 -2.95 5.65
CA VAL A 119 -9.08 -1.74 6.46
C VAL A 119 -10.31 -1.72 7.34
N ASN A 120 -10.14 -1.29 8.58
CA ASN A 120 -11.21 -0.95 9.51
C ASN A 120 -11.06 0.50 9.96
N VAL A 121 -11.69 1.42 9.21
CA VAL A 121 -11.59 2.88 9.44
C VAL A 121 -12.03 3.27 10.85
N ALA A 122 -13.16 2.73 11.32
CA ALA A 122 -13.68 3.04 12.66
C ALA A 122 -12.73 2.64 13.80
N ALA A 123 -11.88 1.63 13.58
CA ALA A 123 -10.88 1.18 14.54
C ALA A 123 -9.47 1.71 14.23
N HIS A 124 -9.31 2.56 13.21
CA HIS A 124 -8.04 3.07 12.70
C HIS A 124 -6.96 1.97 12.59
N SER A 125 -7.36 0.82 12.04
CA SER A 125 -6.50 -0.35 11.91
C SER A 125 -6.65 -1.01 10.55
N TYR A 126 -5.63 -1.77 10.16
CA TYR A 126 -5.61 -2.50 8.91
C TYR A 126 -4.71 -3.73 8.99
N SER A 127 -5.01 -4.70 8.13
CA SER A 127 -4.18 -5.87 7.90
C SER A 127 -3.64 -5.82 6.47
N VAL A 128 -2.41 -6.27 6.27
CA VAL A 128 -1.77 -6.36 4.95
C VAL A 128 -1.50 -7.82 4.66
N TRP A 129 -1.90 -8.24 3.47
CA TRP A 129 -1.76 -9.61 2.99
C TRP A 129 -1.02 -9.60 1.66
N VAL A 130 -0.25 -10.67 1.43
CA VAL A 130 0.39 -10.94 0.15
C VAL A 130 -0.12 -12.25 -0.42
N ARG A 131 -0.40 -12.27 -1.73
CA ARG A 131 -0.75 -13.52 -2.41
C ARG A 131 0.49 -14.38 -2.61
N ASN A 132 0.44 -15.60 -2.11
CA ASN A 132 1.49 -16.58 -2.31
C ASN A 132 1.37 -17.27 -3.69
N SER A 133 2.41 -18.02 -4.07
CA SER A 133 2.48 -18.73 -5.36
C SER A 133 1.40 -19.79 -5.54
N PHE A 134 0.76 -20.25 -4.46
CA PHE A 134 -0.34 -21.21 -4.48
C PHE A 134 -1.72 -20.53 -4.57
N GLY A 135 -1.76 -19.19 -4.64
CA GLY A 135 -2.97 -18.39 -4.79
C GLY A 135 -3.70 -18.05 -3.48
N GLY A 136 -3.16 -18.46 -2.32
CA GLY A 136 -3.67 -18.07 -1.01
C GLY A 136 -3.06 -16.76 -0.50
N TYR A 137 -3.64 -16.17 0.54
CA TYR A 137 -3.09 -14.98 1.20
C TYR A 137 -2.29 -15.34 2.45
N THR A 138 -1.11 -14.74 2.59
CA THR A 138 -0.30 -14.75 3.80
C THR A 138 -0.38 -13.38 4.46
N ALA A 139 -0.70 -13.33 5.75
CA ALA A 139 -0.73 -12.07 6.51
C ALA A 139 0.70 -11.58 6.76
N LEU A 140 1.02 -10.39 6.28
CA LEU A 140 2.27 -9.69 6.60
C LEU A 140 2.15 -8.92 7.90
N ALA A 141 0.97 -8.37 8.17
CA ALA A 141 0.65 -7.64 9.40
C ALA A 141 -0.85 -7.76 9.67
N ARG A 142 -1.24 -7.95 10.93
CA ARG A 142 -2.64 -8.04 11.35
C ARG A 142 -3.00 -6.95 12.35
N ASP A 143 -4.09 -6.26 12.05
CA ASP A 143 -4.67 -5.20 12.90
C ASP A 143 -3.66 -4.11 13.33
N TYR A 144 -2.73 -3.77 12.43
CA TYR A 144 -1.79 -2.68 12.66
C TYR A 144 -2.52 -1.34 12.68
N LEU A 145 -2.08 -0.43 13.54
CA LEU A 145 -2.67 0.90 13.66
C LEU A 145 -2.29 1.76 12.45
N PHE A 146 -3.18 2.69 12.09
CA PHE A 146 -2.84 3.73 11.14
C PHE A 146 -1.59 4.50 11.57
N GLY A 147 -0.93 5.12 10.60
CA GLY A 147 0.11 6.10 10.87
C GLY A 147 -0.38 7.14 11.88
N THR A 148 0.49 7.55 12.81
CA THR A 148 0.14 8.47 13.91
C THR A 148 -0.53 9.76 13.44
N GLU A 149 -0.13 10.26 12.28
CA GLU A 149 -0.58 11.49 11.63
C GLU A 149 -1.99 11.35 11.04
N GLN A 150 -2.45 10.11 10.84
CA GLN A 150 -3.79 9.75 10.35
C GLN A 150 -4.58 8.92 11.36
N ALA A 151 -4.19 8.93 12.64
CA ALA A 151 -4.85 8.16 13.69
C ALA A 151 -6.30 8.59 14.01
N GLY A 152 -6.78 9.69 13.42
CA GLY A 152 -8.17 10.16 13.49
C GLY A 152 -8.87 10.24 12.13
N ALA A 153 -8.33 9.62 11.08
CA ALA A 153 -8.93 9.64 9.75
C ALA A 153 -10.29 8.94 9.74
N ALA A 154 -11.36 9.70 9.48
CA ALA A 154 -12.73 9.20 9.47
C ALA A 154 -13.12 8.50 8.15
N GLN A 155 -12.29 8.62 7.11
CA GLN A 155 -12.49 7.99 5.81
C GLN A 155 -11.18 7.91 5.02
N LEU A 156 -11.13 7.03 4.03
CA LEU A 156 -10.05 6.93 3.04
C LEU A 156 -10.65 6.94 1.63
N GLY A 157 -9.99 7.60 0.68
CA GLY A 157 -10.51 7.81 -0.67
C GLY A 157 -9.46 7.94 -1.75
N ASP A 158 -8.20 7.65 -1.44
CA ASP A 158 -7.09 7.72 -2.39
C ASP A 158 -6.05 6.64 -2.09
N VAL A 159 -5.54 5.98 -3.13
CA VAL A 159 -4.27 5.23 -3.08
C VAL A 159 -3.18 6.17 -3.58
N ALA A 160 -2.09 6.25 -2.84
CA ALA A 160 -0.90 6.95 -3.27
C ALA A 160 0.33 6.06 -3.23
N SER A 161 1.28 6.32 -4.12
CA SER A 161 2.56 5.65 -4.15
C SER A 161 3.70 6.59 -4.48
N LYS A 162 4.85 6.29 -3.89
CA LYS A 162 6.07 7.07 -4.00
C LYS A 162 7.27 6.12 -3.92
N VAL A 163 8.26 6.38 -4.76
CA VAL A 163 9.61 5.80 -4.64
C VAL A 163 10.52 6.88 -4.07
N ASP A 164 10.92 6.70 -2.82
CA ASP A 164 11.76 7.65 -2.09
C ASP A 164 13.23 7.51 -2.48
N SER A 165 13.71 6.27 -2.64
CA SER A 165 15.06 6.01 -3.14
C SER A 165 15.17 4.76 -4.02
N ALA A 166 16.07 4.82 -5.01
CA ALA A 166 16.39 3.73 -5.92
C ALA A 166 17.38 2.70 -5.33
N THR A 167 17.96 3.02 -4.18
CA THR A 167 18.96 2.26 -3.45
C THR A 167 18.62 2.48 -1.99
N GLY A 168 18.29 1.41 -1.27
CA GLY A 168 17.77 1.49 0.10
C GLY A 168 18.55 2.44 1.01
N ALA A 169 17.82 3.08 1.95
CA ALA A 169 18.25 4.07 2.96
C ALA A 169 19.58 4.78 2.66
N VAL A 170 19.48 6.06 2.28
CA VAL A 170 20.62 6.99 2.42
C VAL A 170 20.97 7.17 3.90
#